data_AF-A0A945H7L0-F1
#
_entry.id   AF-A0A945H7L0-F1
#
_cell.length_a   1.000
_cell.length_b   1.000
_cell.length_c   1.000
_cell.angle_alpha   90.00
_cell.angle_beta   90.00
_cell.angle_gamma   90.00
#
_symmetry.space_group_name_H-M   'P 1'
#
loop_
_entity.id
_entity.type
_entity.pdbx_description
1 polymer ?
#
loop_
_entity_poly.entity_id
_entity_poly.type
_entity_poly.pdbx_seq_one_letter_code
_entity_poly.pdbx_strand_id
1 'polypeptide(L)' 'MSTTPRIGSAIPGAPAEFGTVMSHTPDIIAKFGDLYAEFWQQGLISQEVKEMTRIRNARITDCGY' A
#
# COMPACT_ATOMS: atom_id res chain seq x y z
N MET A 1 3.54 13.51 -6.78
CA MET A 1 3.11 12.28 -6.08
C MET A 1 1.62 12.16 -6.27
N SER A 2 1.17 11.19 -7.05
CA SER A 2 -0.24 10.90 -7.27
C SER A 2 -0.88 10.34 -6.00
N THR A 3 -1.94 10.99 -5.54
CA THR A 3 -2.78 10.58 -4.41
C THR A 3 -4.17 10.15 -4.87
N THR A 4 -4.38 9.97 -6.17
CA THR A 4 -5.67 9.57 -6.73
C THR A 4 -5.57 8.14 -7.27
N PRO A 5 -6.31 7.17 -6.71
CA PRO A 5 -6.36 5.83 -7.25
C PRO A 5 -6.82 5.83 -8.71
N ARG A 6 -6.20 4.98 -9.54
CA ARG A 6 -6.51 4.86 -10.97
C ARG A 6 -7.79 4.06 -11.25
N ILE A 7 -8.29 3.35 -10.24
CA ILE A 7 -9.52 2.57 -10.29
C ILE A 7 -10.47 3.05 -9.19
N GLY A 8 -11.78 2.95 -9.47
CA GLY A 8 -12.81 3.35 -8.51
C GLY A 8 -12.95 2.40 -7.32
N SER A 9 -13.71 2.83 -6.31
CA SER A 9 -14.10 2.01 -5.17
C SER A 9 -14.81 0.74 -5.61
N ALA A 10 -14.51 -0.40 -4.96
CA ALA A 10 -15.29 -1.63 -5.10
C ALA A 10 -16.63 -1.58 -4.35
N ILE A 11 -16.77 -0.63 -3.42
CA ILE A 11 -17.95 -0.45 -2.58
C ILE A 11 -18.81 0.68 -3.17
N PRO A 12 -20.06 0.40 -3.59
CA PRO A 12 -20.95 1.42 -4.12
C PRO A 12 -21.17 2.58 -3.15
N GLY A 13 -20.98 3.81 -3.64
CA GLY A 13 -21.17 5.04 -2.85
C GLY A 13 -20.02 5.40 -1.91
N ALA A 14 -18.98 4.57 -1.78
CA ALA A 14 -17.78 4.89 -1.00
C ALA A 14 -16.69 5.58 -1.84
N PRO A 15 -15.84 6.44 -1.25
CA PRO A 15 -14.71 7.04 -1.94
C PRO A 15 -13.69 5.98 -2.37
N ALA A 16 -12.96 6.26 -3.45
CA ALA A 16 -11.86 5.42 -3.91
C ALA A 16 -10.62 5.70 -3.05
N GLU A 17 -10.31 4.77 -2.15
CA GLU A 17 -9.16 4.79 -1.25
C GLU A 17 -8.53 3.39 -1.20
N PHE A 18 -7.34 3.23 -0.62
CA PHE A 18 -6.63 1.95 -0.63
C PHE A 18 -7.50 0.76 -0.23
N GLY A 19 -8.23 0.86 0.90
CA GLY A 19 -9.08 -0.24 1.38
C GLY A 19 -10.25 -0.56 0.46
N THR A 20 -10.95 0.46 -0.04
CA THR A 20 -12.13 0.27 -0.91
C THR A 20 -11.75 -0.19 -2.31
N VAL A 21 -10.59 0.22 -2.79
CA VAL A 21 -10.01 -0.22 -4.07
C VAL A 21 -9.54 -1.68 -3.98
N MET A 22 -8.79 -2.03 -2.94
CA MET A 22 -8.29 -3.40 -2.76
C MET A 22 -9.40 -4.43 -2.50
N SER A 23 -10.59 -3.96 -2.11
CA SER A 23 -11.78 -4.81 -1.95
C SER A 23 -12.30 -5.42 -3.25
N HIS A 24 -11.81 -5.00 -4.44
CA HIS A 24 -12.04 -5.71 -5.70
C HIS A 24 -11.43 -7.12 -5.67
N THR A 25 -10.38 -7.35 -4.88
CA THR A 25 -9.63 -8.61 -4.80
C THR A 25 -9.26 -8.96 -3.34
N PRO A 26 -10.24 -9.38 -2.53
CA PRO A 26 -10.07 -9.57 -1.08
C PRO A 26 -9.03 -10.65 -0.71
N ASP A 27 -8.83 -11.66 -1.55
CA ASP A 27 -7.81 -12.69 -1.35
C ASP A 27 -6.38 -12.17 -1.61
N ILE A 28 -6.23 -11.25 -2.56
CA ILE A 28 -4.95 -10.62 -2.87
C ILE A 28 -4.52 -9.68 -1.75
N ILE A 29 -5.44 -8.87 -1.20
CA ILE A 29 -5.09 -7.95 -0.11
C ILE A 29 -4.67 -8.70 1.17
N ALA A 30 -5.27 -9.86 1.44
CA ALA A 30 -4.84 -10.71 2.56
C ALA A 30 -3.38 -11.18 2.37
N LYS A 31 -3.06 -11.76 1.21
CA LYS A 31 -1.68 -12.20 0.88
C LYS A 31 -0.68 -11.05 0.84
N PHE A 32 -1.10 -9.88 0.35
CA PHE A 32 -0.29 -8.68 0.40
C PHE A 32 0.00 -8.27 1.85
N GLY A 33 -1.00 -8.34 2.73
CA GLY A 33 -0.85 -8.10 4.17
C GLY A 33 0.20 -9.00 4.81
N ASP A 34 0.18 -10.30 4.50
CA ASP A 34 1.18 -11.26 5.00
C ASP A 34 2.61 -10.88 4.55
N LEU A 35 2.79 -10.59 3.26
CA LEU A 35 4.08 -10.15 2.71
C LEU A 35 4.55 -8.82 3.35
N TYR A 36 3.64 -7.87 3.50
CA TYR A 36 3.94 -6.56 4.06
C TYR A 36 4.29 -6.68 5.55
N ALA A 37 3.59 -7.52 6.30
CA ALA A 37 3.87 -7.80 7.70
C ALA A 37 5.26 -8.43 7.89
N GLU A 38 5.65 -9.38 7.05
CA GLU A 38 7.00 -9.97 7.07
C GLU A 38 8.06 -8.88 6.86
N PHE A 39 7.91 -8.04 5.84
CA PHE A 39 8.85 -6.96 5.58
C PHE A 39 8.95 -5.96 6.74
N TRP A 40 7.82 -5.59 7.36
CA TRP A 40 7.81 -4.57 8.41
C TRP A 40 8.20 -5.10 9.77
N GLN A 41 7.63 -6.22 10.20
CA GLN A 41 7.76 -6.70 11.58
C GLN A 41 8.96 -7.61 11.77
N GLN A 42 9.38 -8.32 10.73
CA GLN A 42 10.50 -9.24 10.78
C GLN A 42 11.72 -8.65 10.06
N GLY A 43 12.91 -9.12 10.44
CA GLY A 43 14.14 -8.85 9.71
C GLY A 43 15.21 -8.03 10.45
N LEU A 44 16.35 -7.89 9.78
CA LEU A 44 17.60 -7.40 10.34
C LEU A 44 17.80 -5.88 10.17
N ILE A 45 16.97 -5.25 9.36
CA ILE A 45 17.07 -3.82 9.02
C ILE A 45 16.18 -3.02 9.97
N SER A 46 16.69 -1.88 10.44
CA SER A 46 15.93 -0.99 11.31
C SER A 46 14.68 -0.43 10.62
N GLN A 47 13.65 -0.14 11.41
CA GLN A 47 12.40 0.47 10.92
C GLN A 47 12.64 1.79 10.20
N GLU A 48 13.58 2.60 10.72
CA GLU A 48 13.96 3.87 10.13
C GLU A 48 14.49 3.72 8.71
N VAL A 49 15.39 2.75 8.47
CA VAL A 49 15.95 2.51 7.14
C VAL A 49 14.88 1.99 6.17
N LYS A 50 13.98 1.12 6.65
CA LYS A 50 12.83 0.64 5.86
C LYS A 50 11.94 1.81 5.43
N GLU A 51 11.61 2.71 6.35
CA GLU A 51 10.75 3.87 6.07
C GLU A 51 11.41 4.91 5.16
N MET A 52 12.70 5.22 5.38
CA MET A 52 13.46 6.08 4.47
C MET A 52 13.47 5.51 3.04
N THR A 53 13.66 4.20 2.91
CA THR A 53 13.64 3.51 1.61
C THR A 53 12.24 3.56 0.97
N ARG A 54 11.18 3.33 1.76
CA ARG A 54 9.78 3.43 1.28
C ARG A 54 9.49 4.83 0.74
N ILE A 55 9.79 5.89 1.49
CA ILE A 55 9.52 7.27 1.08
C ILE A 55 10.33 7.65 -0.16
N ARG A 56 11.62 7.26 -0.23
CA ARG A 56 12.45 7.47 -1.41
C ARG A 56 11.81 6.84 -2.65
N ASN A 57 11.39 5.59 -2.54
CA ASN A 57 10.81 4.85 -3.67
C ASN A 57 9.44 5.40 -4.05
N ALA A 58 8.60 5.78 -3.08
CA ALA A 58 7.30 6.42 -3.34
C ALA A 58 7.45 7.69 -4.19
N ARG A 59 8.46 8.52 -3.92
CA ARG A 59 8.76 9.70 -4.75
C ARG A 59 9.14 9.33 -6.19
N ILE A 60 9.92 8.27 -6.39
CA ILE A 60 10.38 7.83 -7.72
C ILE A 60 9.22 7.25 -8.54
N THR A 61 8.31 6.53 -7.89
CA THR A 61 7.15 5.90 -8.54
C THR A 61 5.92 6.80 -8.61
N ASP A 62 6.06 8.08 -8.23
CA ASP A 62 4.97 9.04 -8.12
C ASP A 62 3.80 8.54 -7.21
N CYS A 63 4.11 7.79 -6.16
CA CYS A 63 3.14 7.33 -5.15
C CYS A 63 3.03 8.34 -4.01
N GLY A 64 1.82 8.84 -3.74
CA GLY A 64 1.54 9.79 -2.66
C GLY A 64 0.95 9.20 -1.38
N TYR A 65 0.78 7.87 -1.33
CA TYR A 65 0.39 7.11 -0.14
C TYR A 65 1.59 6.29 0.39
#